data_AF-A0A1W2BF57-F1
#
_entry.id   AF-A0A1W2BF57-F1
#
_cell.length_a   1.000
_cell.length_b   1.000
_cell.length_c   1.000
_cell.angle_alpha   90.00
_cell.angle_beta   90.00
_cell.angle_gamma   90.00
#
_symmetry.space_group_name_H-M   'P 1'
#
loop_
_entity.id
_entity.type
_entity.pdbx_description
1 polymer ?
#
loop_
_entity_poly.entity_id
_entity_poly.type
_entity_poly.pdbx_seq_one_letter_code
_entity_poly.pdbx_strand_id
1 'polypeptide(L)'
;MLKNRNRSIKGVQNIKTHAGKVDHVSHPHMAYMRISCLEMEKARKNKEKSGAQKRIDMINQRLMEIEKEKAHIQRILGDTSIALESSNVDHDSEIKGGFKIKY
;
A
#
# COMPACT_ATOMS: atom_id res chain seq x y z
N MET A 1 60.10 60.39 24.81
CA MET A 1 59.08 59.46 25.35
C MET A 1 58.93 58.27 24.40
N LEU A 2 59.38 57.07 24.80
CA LEU A 2 59.34 55.86 23.98
C LEU A 2 58.03 55.10 24.24
N LYS A 3 57.19 54.96 23.20
CA LYS A 3 55.88 54.30 23.24
C LYS A 3 56.07 52.79 23.13
N ASN A 4 55.97 52.08 24.26
CA ASN A 4 56.20 50.64 24.30
C ASN A 4 55.00 49.88 23.67
N ARG A 5 55.22 49.31 22.48
CA ARG A 5 54.22 48.47 21.78
C ARG A 5 54.31 47.04 22.33
N ASN A 6 53.63 46.79 23.44
CA ASN A 6 53.46 45.42 23.96
C ASN A 6 52.64 44.59 22.96
N ARG A 7 53.33 43.88 22.06
CA ARG A 7 52.73 42.76 21.33
C ARG A 7 52.54 41.64 22.35
N SER A 8 51.32 41.47 22.82
CA SER A 8 50.91 40.35 23.69
C SER A 8 51.36 39.04 23.04
N ILE A 9 52.38 38.42 23.63
CA ILE A 9 52.79 37.06 23.31
C ILE A 9 51.64 36.16 23.77
N LYS A 10 50.89 35.62 22.81
CA LYS A 10 49.77 34.70 23.06
C LYS A 10 50.35 33.40 23.60
N GLY A 11 50.28 33.19 24.92
CA GLY A 11 50.68 31.94 25.56
C GLY A 11 49.81 30.75 25.15
N VAL A 12 50.19 29.53 25.57
CA VAL A 12 49.52 28.26 25.21
C VAL A 12 48.02 28.28 25.54
N GLN A 13 47.61 28.94 26.63
CA GLN A 13 46.20 29.15 26.98
C GLN A 13 45.39 29.96 25.94
N ASN A 14 46.05 30.75 25.10
CA ASN A 14 45.44 31.53 24.03
C ASN A 14 45.45 30.80 22.67
N ILE A 15 45.99 29.58 22.59
CA ILE A 15 45.81 28.70 21.43
C ILE A 15 44.40 28.12 21.52
N LYS A 16 43.41 28.90 21.08
CA LYS A 16 42.05 28.40 20.90
C LYS A 16 42.06 27.43 19.72
N THR A 17 42.03 26.13 19.98
CA THR A 17 41.81 25.13 18.93
C THR A 17 40.41 25.35 18.37
N HIS A 18 40.26 25.26 17.04
CA HIS A 18 38.95 25.37 16.37
C HIS A 18 37.96 24.26 16.78
N ALA A 19 38.38 23.33 17.65
CA ALA A 19 37.65 22.17 18.14
C ALA A 19 36.24 22.46 18.71
N GLY A 20 35.94 23.70 19.12
CA GLY A 20 34.61 24.08 19.63
C GLY A 20 33.84 25.11 18.78
N LYS A 21 34.39 25.53 17.62
CA LYS A 21 33.80 26.61 16.79
C LYS A 21 33.14 26.13 15.50
N VAL A 22 33.26 24.83 15.18
CA VAL A 22 32.81 24.34 13.89
C VAL A 22 31.43 23.74 14.04
N ASP A 23 30.44 24.49 13.56
CA ASP A 23 29.05 24.05 13.45
C ASP A 23 28.98 22.70 12.73
N HIS A 24 28.16 21.76 13.20
CA HIS A 24 28.07 20.41 12.65
C HIS A 24 27.58 20.41 11.19
N VAL A 25 26.93 21.48 10.76
CA VAL A 25 26.54 21.75 9.36
C VAL A 25 27.74 22.11 8.46
N SER A 26 28.87 22.53 9.04
CA SER A 26 30.06 22.98 8.31
C SER A 26 31.00 21.85 7.85
N HIS A 27 30.68 20.58 8.12
CA HIS A 27 31.49 19.45 7.67
C HIS A 27 30.83 18.73 6.48
N PRO A 28 31.32 18.92 5.23
CA PRO A 28 30.77 18.26 4.04
C PRO A 28 30.62 16.74 4.22
N HIS A 29 31.58 16.09 4.88
CA HIS A 29 31.52 14.66 5.17
C HIS A 29 30.29 14.26 6.00
N MET A 30 29.90 15.05 7.01
CA MET A 30 28.73 14.74 7.83
C MET A 30 27.42 14.92 7.06
N ALA A 31 27.37 15.90 6.16
CA ALA A 31 26.25 16.07 5.24
C ALA A 31 26.14 14.87 4.29
N TYR A 32 27.26 14.42 3.69
CA TYR A 32 27.28 13.22 2.86
C TYR A 32 26.82 11.97 3.62
N MET A 33 27.32 11.75 4.83
CA MET A 33 26.87 10.61 5.66
C MET A 33 25.36 10.65 5.93
N ARG A 34 24.82 11.83 6.26
CA ARG A 34 23.38 11.98 6.47
C ARG A 34 22.57 11.70 5.22
N ILE A 35 23.04 12.17 4.05
CA ILE A 35 22.41 11.88 2.76
C ILE A 35 22.42 10.37 2.51
N SER A 36 23.55 9.69 2.69
CA SER A 36 23.64 8.24 2.51
C SER A 36 22.66 7.47 3.40
N CYS A 37 22.52 7.87 4.67
CA CYS A 37 21.52 7.26 5.56
C CYS A 37 20.08 7.45 5.05
N LEU A 38 19.73 8.65 4.57
CA LEU A 38 18.41 8.92 4.00
C LEU A 38 18.17 8.13 2.71
N GLU A 39 19.18 7.97 1.86
CA GLU A 39 19.09 7.16 0.65
C GLU A 39 18.85 5.68 0.96
N MET A 40 19.55 5.14 1.95
CA MET A 40 19.34 3.77 2.44
C MET A 40 17.93 3.58 3.01
N GLU A 41 17.45 4.54 3.80
CA GLU A 41 16.10 4.49 4.34
C GLU A 41 15.05 4.53 3.22
N LYS A 42 15.22 5.43 2.24
CA LYS A 42 14.36 5.50 1.06
C LYS A 42 14.33 4.18 0.29
N ALA A 43 15.48 3.55 0.08
CA ALA A 43 15.58 2.26 -0.60
C ALA A 43 14.81 1.16 0.16
N ARG A 44 14.96 1.10 1.49
CA ARG A 44 14.21 0.18 2.35
C ARG A 44 12.70 0.42 2.24
N LYS A 45 12.27 1.68 2.34
CA LYS A 45 10.85 2.06 2.23
C LYS A 45 10.25 1.75 0.86
N ASN A 46 11.02 1.90 -0.22
CA ASN A 46 10.57 1.49 -1.54
C ASN A 46 10.37 -0.03 -1.65
N LYS A 47 11.23 -0.83 -1.02
CA LYS A 47 11.05 -2.29 -0.97
C LYS A 47 9.78 -2.68 -0.21
N GLU A 48 9.55 -2.07 0.95
CA GLU A 48 8.31 -2.25 1.72
C GLU A 48 7.07 -1.85 0.91
N LYS A 49 7.13 -0.70 0.23
CA LYS A 49 6.07 -0.21 -0.66
C LYS A 49 5.77 -1.20 -1.79
N SER A 50 6.79 -1.74 -2.45
CA SER A 50 6.60 -2.74 -3.52
C SER A 50 5.87 -3.99 -3.01
N GLY A 51 6.24 -4.49 -1.81
CA GLY A 51 5.52 -5.61 -1.19
C GLY A 51 4.07 -5.28 -0.84
N ALA A 52 3.81 -4.07 -0.34
CA ALA A 52 2.45 -3.61 -0.08
C ALA A 52 1.62 -3.46 -1.36
N GLN A 53 2.22 -2.92 -2.43
CA GLN A 53 1.55 -2.77 -3.72
C GLN A 53 1.12 -4.12 -4.29
N LYS A 54 2.00 -5.13 -4.24
CA LYS A 54 1.64 -6.50 -4.66
C LYS A 54 0.42 -7.04 -3.92
N ARG A 55 0.31 -6.78 -2.61
CA ARG A 55 -0.88 -7.19 -1.83
C ARG A 55 -2.14 -6.45 -2.26
N ILE A 56 -2.03 -5.15 -2.53
CA ILE A 56 -3.14 -4.35 -3.05
C ILE A 56 -3.60 -4.91 -4.41
N ASP A 57 -2.66 -5.23 -5.30
CA ASP A 57 -2.97 -5.77 -6.61
C ASP A 57 -3.68 -7.13 -6.51
N MET A 58 -3.24 -8.01 -5.60
CA MET A 58 -3.92 -9.27 -5.30
C MET A 58 -5.35 -9.07 -4.78
N ILE A 59 -5.55 -8.10 -3.88
CA ILE A 59 -6.89 -7.77 -3.35
C ILE A 59 -7.79 -7.29 -4.49
N ASN A 60 -7.30 -6.37 -5.33
CA ASN A 60 -8.04 -5.85 -6.47
C ASN A 60 -8.43 -6.96 -7.45
N GLN A 61 -7.50 -7.87 -7.76
CA GLN A 61 -7.76 -9.03 -8.60
C GLN A 61 -8.89 -9.90 -8.00
N ARG A 62 -8.83 -10.19 -6.70
CA ARG A 62 -9.88 -10.98 -6.04
C ARG A 62 -11.24 -10.27 -6.05
N LEU A 63 -11.27 -8.95 -5.88
CA LEU A 63 -12.52 -8.17 -5.97
C LEU A 63 -13.12 -8.24 -7.38
N MET A 64 -12.31 -8.17 -8.43
CA MET A 64 -12.79 -8.33 -9.81
C MET A 64 -13.36 -9.73 -10.06
N GLU A 65 -12.73 -10.77 -9.51
CA GLU A 65 -13.24 -12.14 -9.59
C GLU A 65 -14.59 -12.28 -8.86
N ILE A 66 -14.72 -11.71 -7.66
CA ILE A 66 -15.98 -11.70 -6.91
C ILE A 66 -17.10 -11.04 -7.73
N GLU A 67 -16.85 -9.89 -8.36
CA GLU A 67 -17.88 -9.23 -9.16
C GLU A 67 -18.26 -10.05 -10.41
N LYS A 68 -17.30 -10.76 -11.04
CA LYS A 68 -17.60 -11.70 -12.12
C LYS A 68 -18.45 -12.87 -11.64
N GLU A 69 -18.10 -13.47 -10.50
CA GLU A 69 -18.87 -14.56 -9.87
C GLU A 69 -20.30 -14.10 -9.55
N LYS A 70 -20.45 -12.90 -8.95
CA LYS A 70 -21.77 -12.32 -8.67
C LYS A 70 -22.60 -12.11 -9.93
N ALA A 71 -22.02 -11.52 -10.97
CA ALA A 71 -22.71 -11.31 -12.24
C ALA A 71 -23.10 -12.64 -12.92
N HIS A 72 -22.27 -13.68 -12.78
CA HIS A 72 -22.59 -15.01 -13.26
C HIS A 72 -23.79 -15.62 -12.52
N ILE A 73 -23.79 -15.55 -11.18
CA ILE A 73 -24.90 -16.04 -10.34
C ILE A 73 -26.20 -15.28 -10.65
N GLN A 74 -26.13 -13.96 -10.79
CA GLN A 74 -27.29 -13.13 -11.15
C GLN A 74 -27.87 -13.50 -12.51
N ARG A 75 -27.02 -13.80 -13.50
CA ARG A 75 -27.47 -14.25 -14.82
C ARG A 75 -28.19 -15.59 -14.71
N ILE A 76 -27.60 -16.58 -14.03
CA ILE A 76 -28.23 -17.89 -13.82
C ILE A 76 -29.59 -17.71 -13.14
N LEU A 77 -29.68 -16.87 -12.11
CA LEU A 77 -30.92 -16.61 -11.39
C LEU A 77 -31.98 -15.94 -12.29
N GLY A 78 -31.57 -14.96 -13.10
CA GLY A 78 -32.44 -14.35 -14.11
C GLY A 78 -32.95 -15.37 -15.13
N ASP A 79 -32.07 -16.19 -15.68
CA ASP A 79 -32.43 -17.24 -16.65
C ASP A 79 -33.36 -18.29 -16.02
N THR A 80 -33.15 -18.67 -14.75
CA THR A 80 -34.08 -19.57 -14.03
C THR A 80 -35.42 -18.92 -13.74
N SER A 81 -35.47 -17.63 -13.41
CA SER A 81 -36.74 -16.92 -13.24
C SER A 81 -37.54 -16.86 -14.54
N ILE A 82 -36.88 -16.61 -15.68
CA ILE A 82 -37.51 -16.61 -17.01
C ILE A 82 -38.00 -18.03 -17.38
N ALA A 83 -37.22 -19.06 -17.07
CA ALA A 83 -37.61 -20.45 -17.33
C ALA A 83 -38.83 -20.89 -16.47
N LEU A 84 -38.92 -20.42 -15.22
CA LEU A 84 -40.05 -20.68 -14.33
C LEU A 84 -41.34 -19.93 -14.75
N GLU A 85 -41.21 -18.73 -15.30
CA GLU A 85 -42.36 -18.00 -15.86
C GLU A 85 -42.85 -18.63 -17.18
N SER A 86 -41.91 -19.15 -17.99
CA SER A 86 -42.22 -19.85 -19.24
C SER A 86 -42.89 -21.22 -19.04
N SER A 87 -42.73 -21.85 -17.87
CA SER A 87 -43.37 -23.14 -17.55
C SER A 87 -44.73 -23.01 -16.84
N ASN A 88 -45.19 -21.78 -16.56
CA ASN A 88 -46.52 -21.52 -15.97
C ASN A 88 -47.58 -21.13 -17.01
N VAL A 89 -47.22 -21.10 -18.30
CA VAL A 89 -48.20 -20.93 -19.38
C VAL A 89 -48.63 -22.32 -19.87
N ASP A 90 -49.84 -22.68 -19.46
CA ASP A 90 -50.70 -23.76 -19.95
C ASP A 90 -50.31 -25.22 -19.66
N HIS A 91 -50.95 -25.79 -18.61
CA HIS A 91 -51.69 -27.05 -18.77
C HIS A 91 -52.77 -27.21 -17.68
N ASP A 92 -53.92 -26.54 -17.89
CA ASP A 92 -55.18 -26.99 -17.30
C ASP A 92 -55.68 -28.19 -18.12
N SER A 93 -55.15 -29.38 -17.83
CA SER A 93 -55.66 -30.63 -18.40
C SER A 93 -56.17 -31.54 -17.29
N GLU A 94 -57.50 -31.58 -17.20
CA GLU A 94 -58.33 -32.50 -16.41
C GLU A 94 -57.62 -33.81 -16.05
N ILE A 95 -57.47 -34.07 -14.75
CA ILE A 95 -57.06 -35.38 -14.23
C ILE A 95 -58.24 -36.36 -14.40
N LYS A 96 -58.38 -36.93 -15.60
CA LYS A 96 -59.28 -38.07 -15.87
C LYS A 96 -58.51 -39.37 -15.74
N GLY A 97 -58.51 -39.96 -14.54
CA GLY A 97 -57.91 -41.29 -14.35
C GLY A 97 -57.93 -41.79 -12.91
N GLY A 98 -59.10 -42.07 -12.37
CA GLY A 98 -59.23 -42.77 -11.08
C GLY A 98 -58.69 -44.21 -11.16
N PHE A 99 -57.92 -44.61 -10.15
CA PHE A 99 -57.33 -45.95 -10.06
C PHE A 99 -58.41 -46.98 -9.65
N LYS A 100 -58.63 -48.02 -10.48
CA LYS A 100 -59.58 -49.12 -10.16
C LYS A 100 -58.83 -50.29 -9.54
N ILE A 101 -59.08 -50.53 -8.25
CA ILE A 101 -58.62 -51.74 -7.54
C ILE A 101 -59.64 -52.85 -7.81
N LYS A 102 -59.18 -54.01 -8.31
CA LYS A 102 -59.98 -55.23 -8.43
C LYS A 102 -59.67 -56.15 -7.25
N TYR A 103 -60.73 -56.67 -6.62
CA TYR A 103 -60.66 -57.77 -5.66
C TYR A 103 -60.54 -59.10 -6.39
#